data_AF-A0A821VYF6-F1
#
_entry.id   AF-A0A821VYF6-F1
#
_cell.length_a   1.000
_cell.length_b   1.000
_cell.length_c   1.000
_cell.angle_alpha   90.00
_cell.angle_beta   90.00
_cell.angle_gamma   90.00
#
_symmetry.space_group_name_H-M   'P 1'
#
loop_
_entity.id
_entity.type
_entity.pdbx_description
1 polymer ?
#
loop_
_entity_poly.entity_id
_entity_poly.type
_entity_poly.pdbx_seq_one_letter_code
_entity_poly.pdbx_strand_id
1 'polypeptide(L)'
;MNISSDGLTLTLDEPLTYTHLGITLNLNATSIDIRGEVGLLSHNIIFQGSITDTWTETIPACPDGFNPDEFAVQTCYFGRYGEEIGSDQFGATIMVSQDMTTANGTQQAILRLSNVEITYVGQAFRLSRYPINFQINGNMSMSYIKSSSVHLSFNRAINIEASNYITVENNVLYNIMGEAMSLEDGVEIGNAFKNNLVVFVRSSSSLLNEEITPAAFWLTNPNNTVENNAVAGSTHYGYWYRLLNTASGASFALYPNYSPYIQPFGRFYNNSVHSSVRFGVWIYPQYSPTINGNPSPPQAVFDGIVSWKNSKGFEWVKSNAIQIRNALAFDNNYAGISCITAFDYQNRWISSILGNGSSVVDSVIIGDTGVSSNPIIPSIAGLVGRQML
;
A
#
# COMPACT_ATOMS: atom_id res chain seq x y z
N MET A 1 -20.95 -16.26 15.65
CA MET A 1 -20.89 -14.89 15.12
C MET A 1 -21.88 -14.80 13.98
N ASN A 2 -22.43 -13.61 13.73
CA ASN A 2 -23.36 -13.36 12.62
C ASN A 2 -22.97 -12.08 11.88
N ILE A 3 -23.12 -12.06 10.56
CA ILE A 3 -22.85 -10.90 9.71
C ILE A 3 -24.18 -10.46 9.11
N SER A 4 -24.49 -9.17 9.19
CA SER A 4 -25.69 -8.60 8.56
C SER A 4 -25.68 -8.81 7.05
N SER A 5 -26.87 -8.78 6.43
CA SER A 5 -27.03 -8.99 4.99
C SER A 5 -26.29 -7.96 4.12
N ASP A 6 -26.05 -6.76 4.65
CA ASP A 6 -25.27 -5.71 3.98
C ASP A 6 -23.74 -5.87 4.16
N GLY A 7 -23.30 -6.84 4.98
CA GLY A 7 -21.89 -7.07 5.27
C GLY A 7 -21.24 -6.04 6.21
N LEU A 8 -22.01 -5.09 6.76
CA LEU A 8 -21.48 -3.94 7.50
C LEU A 8 -21.57 -4.06 9.03
N THR A 9 -22.30 -5.06 9.54
CA THR A 9 -22.46 -5.30 10.98
C THR A 9 -22.04 -6.72 11.32
N LEU A 10 -21.01 -6.84 12.17
CA LEU A 10 -20.58 -8.09 12.77
C LEU A 10 -21.12 -8.18 14.20
N THR A 11 -21.92 -9.21 14.47
CA THR A 11 -22.35 -9.59 15.82
C THR A 11 -21.50 -10.76 16.31
N LEU A 12 -20.85 -10.57 17.45
CA LEU A 12 -20.03 -11.59 18.08
C LEU A 12 -20.88 -12.36 19.12
N ASP A 13 -20.70 -13.68 19.17
CA ASP A 13 -21.39 -14.51 20.18
C ASP A 13 -20.63 -14.50 21.51
N GLU A 14 -19.33 -14.17 21.46
CA GLU A 14 -18.41 -14.13 22.59
C GLU A 14 -17.58 -12.83 22.55
N PRO A 15 -17.14 -12.29 23.70
CA PRO A 15 -16.26 -11.12 23.76
C PRO A 15 -14.92 -11.34 23.04
N LEU A 16 -14.35 -10.28 22.48
CA LEU A 16 -12.98 -10.30 21.93
C LEU A 16 -11.94 -10.43 23.07
N THR A 17 -10.87 -11.16 22.79
CA THR A 17 -9.74 -11.34 23.75
C THR A 17 -9.08 -10.02 24.13
N TYR A 18 -9.04 -9.06 23.20
CA TYR A 18 -8.40 -7.77 23.38
C TYR A 18 -9.43 -6.64 23.33
N THR A 19 -9.13 -5.54 24.01
CA THR A 19 -9.96 -4.32 23.92
C THR A 19 -9.72 -3.65 22.57
N HIS A 20 -10.80 -3.34 21.86
CA HIS A 20 -10.75 -2.60 20.60
C HIS A 20 -11.43 -1.25 20.76
N LEU A 21 -10.79 -0.20 20.25
CA LEU A 21 -11.39 1.12 20.17
C LEU A 21 -12.47 1.12 19.07
N GLY A 22 -13.65 1.61 19.41
CA GLY A 22 -14.74 1.79 18.46
C GLY A 22 -15.61 2.95 18.88
N ILE A 23 -15.21 4.16 18.49
CA ILE A 23 -15.90 5.40 18.85
C ILE A 23 -16.07 6.30 17.63
N THR A 24 -17.08 7.17 17.70
CA THR A 24 -17.23 8.30 16.78
C THR A 24 -16.90 9.59 17.51
N LEU A 25 -15.87 10.31 17.06
CA LEU A 25 -15.50 11.63 17.57
C LEU A 25 -16.18 12.72 16.75
N ASN A 26 -16.89 13.62 17.42
CA ASN A 26 -17.48 14.80 16.78
C ASN A 26 -16.59 16.02 17.05
N LEU A 27 -15.98 16.57 16.01
CA LEU A 27 -15.13 17.76 16.04
C LEU A 27 -15.73 18.85 15.17
N ASN A 28 -16.42 19.81 15.79
CA ASN A 28 -17.17 20.86 15.10
C ASN A 28 -18.16 20.27 14.06
N ALA A 29 -17.94 20.52 12.77
CA ALA A 29 -18.77 20.03 11.67
C ALA A 29 -18.30 18.67 11.10
N THR A 30 -17.27 18.05 11.69
CA THR A 30 -16.67 16.80 11.20
C THR A 30 -16.93 15.67 12.19
N SER A 31 -17.47 14.55 11.69
CA SER A 31 -17.61 13.30 12.43
C SER A 31 -16.54 12.32 11.99
N ILE A 32 -15.73 11.82 12.93
CA ILE A 32 -14.62 10.90 12.69
C ILE A 32 -14.98 9.54 13.30
N ASP A 33 -15.03 8.51 12.48
CA ASP A 33 -15.25 7.14 12.92
C ASP A 33 -13.91 6.43 13.12
N ILE A 34 -13.64 6.00 14.36
CA ILE A 34 -12.37 5.38 14.77
C ILE A 34 -12.67 3.95 15.27
N ARG A 35 -13.24 3.13 14.38
CA ARG A 35 -13.41 1.70 14.58
C ARG A 35 -12.28 0.93 13.90
N GLY A 36 -11.95 -0.24 14.44
CA GLY A 36 -10.97 -1.12 13.83
C GLY A 36 -11.48 -1.71 12.51
N GLU A 37 -10.55 -1.91 11.57
CA GLU A 37 -10.83 -2.62 10.33
C GLU A 37 -11.09 -4.12 10.62
N VAL A 38 -12.10 -4.69 9.97
CA VAL A 38 -12.48 -6.09 10.12
C VAL A 38 -12.49 -6.76 8.75
N GLY A 39 -11.57 -7.72 8.55
CA GLY A 39 -11.50 -8.52 7.34
C GLY A 39 -12.19 -9.88 7.51
N LEU A 40 -13.10 -10.22 6.60
CA LEU A 40 -13.68 -11.56 6.53
C LEU A 40 -12.84 -12.47 5.64
N LEU A 41 -12.25 -13.52 6.20
CA LEU A 41 -11.46 -14.53 5.47
C LEU A 41 -12.31 -15.73 5.03
N SER A 42 -13.49 -15.49 4.45
CA SER A 42 -14.35 -16.58 3.97
C SER A 42 -13.86 -17.15 2.64
N HIS A 43 -13.93 -18.47 2.47
CA HIS A 43 -13.46 -19.15 1.28
C HIS A 43 -14.32 -20.37 0.91
N ASN A 44 -14.32 -20.72 -0.38
CA ASN A 44 -14.81 -21.99 -0.91
C ASN A 44 -13.66 -22.97 -1.19
N ILE A 45 -12.47 -22.43 -1.46
CA ILE A 45 -11.26 -23.18 -1.82
C ILE A 45 -10.11 -22.63 -0.98
N ILE A 46 -9.28 -23.52 -0.44
CA ILE A 46 -8.01 -23.15 0.19
C ILE A 46 -6.87 -23.56 -0.76
N PHE A 47 -6.03 -22.60 -1.10
CA PHE A 47 -4.74 -22.80 -1.77
C PHE A 47 -3.64 -22.54 -0.75
N GLN A 48 -2.95 -23.60 -0.32
CA GLN A 48 -2.03 -23.51 0.80
C GLN A 48 -0.67 -24.14 0.47
N GLY A 49 0.41 -23.46 0.85
CA GLY A 49 1.75 -24.05 0.87
C GLY A 49 2.03 -24.84 2.15
N SER A 50 3.17 -25.54 2.17
CA SER A 50 3.59 -26.29 3.35
C SER A 50 4.37 -25.38 4.30
N ILE A 51 4.14 -25.56 5.59
CA ILE A 51 5.03 -25.12 6.66
C ILE A 51 5.52 -26.38 7.38
N THR A 52 6.81 -26.43 7.70
CA THR A 52 7.39 -27.59 8.38
C THR A 52 7.65 -27.22 9.84
N ASP A 53 6.98 -27.91 10.76
CA ASP A 53 7.08 -27.62 12.20
C ASP A 53 8.52 -27.69 12.73
N THR A 54 9.38 -28.55 12.14
CA THR A 54 10.79 -28.67 12.54
C THR A 54 11.64 -27.45 12.21
N TRP A 55 11.15 -26.57 11.33
CA TRP A 55 11.82 -25.35 10.90
C TRP A 55 11.03 -24.10 11.31
N THR A 56 9.98 -24.26 12.13
CA THR A 56 9.12 -23.17 12.57
C THR A 56 9.44 -22.84 14.02
N GLU A 57 9.90 -21.61 14.29
CA GLU A 57 10.20 -21.13 15.64
C GLU A 57 9.47 -19.80 15.89
N THR A 58 8.79 -19.68 17.04
CA THR A 58 8.23 -18.39 17.46
C THR A 58 9.31 -17.59 18.17
N ILE A 59 9.71 -16.48 17.56
CA ILE A 59 10.70 -15.55 18.08
C ILE A 59 9.96 -14.48 18.88
N PRO A 60 10.15 -14.39 20.21
CA PRO A 60 9.40 -13.46 21.05
C PRO A 60 9.75 -12.00 20.75
N ALA A 61 8.86 -11.09 21.10
CA ALA A 61 9.08 -9.66 20.97
C ALA A 61 10.21 -9.21 21.93
N CYS A 62 11.02 -8.25 21.50
CA CYS A 62 12.03 -7.70 22.38
C CYS A 62 11.41 -6.90 23.53
N PRO A 63 11.97 -6.99 24.76
CA PRO A 63 11.54 -6.16 25.89
C PRO A 63 11.65 -4.66 25.58
N ASP A 64 10.80 -3.84 26.19
CA ASP A 64 10.86 -2.38 26.05
C ASP A 64 12.25 -1.85 26.45
N GLY A 65 12.83 -1.00 25.59
CA GLY A 65 14.16 -0.42 25.82
C GLY A 65 15.33 -1.39 25.57
N PHE A 66 15.08 -2.58 25.02
CA PHE A 66 16.13 -3.48 24.57
C PHE A 66 16.99 -2.78 23.51
N ASN A 67 18.31 -2.82 23.68
CA ASN A 67 19.29 -2.26 22.76
C ASN A 67 20.44 -3.27 22.64
N PRO A 68 20.39 -4.20 21.69
CA PRO A 68 21.48 -5.13 21.47
C PRO A 68 22.70 -4.35 20.97
N ASP A 69 23.86 -4.69 21.50
CA ASP A 69 25.13 -4.29 20.90
C ASP A 69 25.21 -4.84 19.46
N GLU A 70 26.00 -4.22 18.57
CA GLU A 70 26.13 -4.58 17.15
C GLU A 70 26.53 -6.06 16.95
N PHE A 71 27.24 -6.61 17.93
CA PHE A 71 27.72 -7.99 17.93
C PHE A 71 26.85 -8.95 18.77
N ALA A 72 25.73 -8.48 19.33
CA ALA A 72 24.86 -9.31 20.15
C ALA A 72 24.02 -10.26 19.28
N VAL A 73 23.88 -11.50 19.74
CA VAL A 73 22.99 -12.48 19.10
C VAL A 73 21.56 -11.99 19.26
N GLN A 74 20.85 -11.88 18.13
CA GLN A 74 19.44 -11.55 18.13
C GLN A 74 18.63 -12.73 18.70
N THR A 75 18.02 -12.52 19.87
CA THR A 75 17.23 -13.54 20.59
C THR A 75 15.74 -13.20 20.64
N CYS A 76 15.35 -12.05 20.08
CA CYS A 76 13.99 -11.53 20.05
C CYS A 76 13.80 -10.66 18.80
N TYR A 77 12.55 -10.35 18.46
CA TYR A 77 12.22 -9.56 17.28
C TYR A 77 11.99 -8.07 17.61
N PHE A 78 12.72 -7.19 16.92
CA PHE A 78 12.56 -5.73 16.97
C PHE A 78 11.47 -5.27 16.00
N GLY A 79 10.21 -5.50 16.37
CA GLY A 79 9.06 -5.06 15.59
C GLY A 79 8.10 -4.24 16.42
N ARG A 80 7.57 -3.14 15.85
CA ARG A 80 6.45 -2.36 16.44
C ARG A 80 5.21 -3.22 16.73
N TYR A 81 5.10 -4.40 16.10
CA TYR A 81 3.92 -5.25 16.11
C TYR A 81 4.13 -6.63 16.78
N GLY A 82 5.25 -6.87 17.47
CA GLY A 82 5.44 -8.05 18.33
C GLY A 82 6.29 -9.18 17.76
N GLU A 83 5.93 -10.41 18.16
CA GLU A 83 6.62 -11.68 17.89
C GLU A 83 6.63 -12.05 16.39
N GLU A 84 7.64 -12.81 15.96
CA GLU A 84 7.79 -13.25 14.57
C GLU A 84 7.89 -14.78 14.49
N ILE A 85 7.37 -15.37 13.42
CA ILE A 85 7.60 -16.78 13.11
C ILE A 85 8.81 -16.88 12.18
N GLY A 86 9.89 -17.48 12.67
CA GLY A 86 10.98 -17.97 11.82
C GLY A 86 10.53 -19.23 11.09
N SER A 87 10.71 -19.27 9.76
CA SER A 87 10.41 -20.44 8.93
C SER A 87 11.40 -20.56 7.75
N ASP A 88 11.27 -21.62 6.96
CA ASP A 88 12.01 -21.78 5.69
C ASP A 88 11.54 -20.83 4.58
N GLN A 89 10.43 -20.10 4.81
CA GLN A 89 9.85 -19.09 3.91
C GLN A 89 9.59 -19.60 2.48
N PHE A 90 9.22 -20.88 2.35
CA PHE A 90 9.02 -21.55 1.06
C PHE A 90 7.55 -21.97 0.85
N GLY A 91 6.72 -21.02 0.42
CA GLY A 91 5.29 -21.23 0.20
C GLY A 91 4.90 -21.61 -1.24
N ALA A 92 3.59 -21.86 -1.42
CA ALA A 92 3.00 -22.08 -2.73
C ALA A 92 2.89 -20.78 -3.55
N THR A 93 2.82 -20.89 -4.89
CA THR A 93 2.79 -19.75 -5.81
C THR A 93 1.85 -20.01 -6.99
N ILE A 94 1.09 -19.00 -7.41
CA ILE A 94 0.27 -18.99 -8.63
C ILE A 94 0.96 -18.05 -9.62
N MET A 95 1.43 -18.60 -10.75
CA MET A 95 2.10 -17.83 -11.81
C MET A 95 1.27 -17.87 -13.08
N VAL A 96 1.03 -16.68 -13.65
CA VAL A 96 0.28 -16.49 -14.89
C VAL A 96 1.19 -15.74 -15.85
N SER A 97 1.65 -16.41 -16.89
CA SER A 97 2.60 -15.83 -17.85
C SER A 97 2.11 -16.06 -19.28
N GLN A 98 2.42 -15.13 -20.17
CA GLN A 98 2.19 -15.33 -21.60
C GLN A 98 3.10 -16.43 -22.16
N ASP A 99 2.68 -17.04 -23.27
CA ASP A 99 3.59 -17.81 -24.12
C ASP A 99 4.57 -16.86 -24.81
N MET A 100 5.86 -16.99 -24.50
CA MET A 100 6.96 -16.16 -25.02
C MET A 100 7.13 -16.24 -26.54
N THR A 101 6.44 -17.16 -27.22
CA THR A 101 6.44 -17.29 -28.69
C THR A 101 5.36 -16.44 -29.38
N THR A 102 4.45 -15.84 -28.60
CA THR A 102 3.33 -15.05 -29.12
C THR A 102 3.60 -13.54 -29.09
N ALA A 103 2.88 -12.78 -29.91
CA ALA A 103 3.06 -11.33 -29.98
C ALA A 103 2.63 -10.65 -28.67
N ASN A 104 3.52 -9.79 -28.13
CA ASN A 104 3.26 -8.99 -26.93
C ASN A 104 1.94 -8.21 -27.04
N GLY A 105 1.23 -8.08 -25.92
CA GLY A 105 0.00 -7.27 -25.83
C GLY A 105 -1.29 -7.99 -26.23
N THR A 106 -1.23 -9.29 -26.53
CA THR A 106 -2.41 -10.13 -26.77
C THR A 106 -2.84 -10.85 -25.49
N GLN A 107 -4.13 -11.09 -25.31
CA GLN A 107 -4.64 -11.80 -24.14
C GLN A 107 -4.37 -13.31 -24.28
N GLN A 108 -3.27 -13.78 -23.69
CA GLN A 108 -2.78 -15.16 -23.81
C GLN A 108 -3.19 -16.06 -22.65
N ALA A 109 -3.31 -15.48 -21.45
CA ALA A 109 -3.72 -16.20 -20.24
C ALA A 109 -4.88 -15.45 -19.57
N ILE A 110 -5.70 -16.19 -18.83
CA ILE A 110 -6.79 -15.62 -18.04
C ILE A 110 -6.73 -16.28 -16.66
N LEU A 111 -6.70 -15.46 -15.61
CA LEU A 111 -6.86 -15.93 -14.23
C LEU A 111 -8.11 -15.29 -13.63
N ARG A 112 -8.98 -16.12 -13.08
CA ARG A 112 -10.21 -15.71 -12.39
C ARG A 112 -10.26 -16.41 -11.04
N LEU A 113 -9.89 -15.69 -10.00
CA LEU A 113 -9.97 -16.18 -8.62
C LEU A 113 -11.13 -15.50 -7.91
N SER A 114 -12.02 -16.29 -7.32
CA SER A 114 -13.11 -15.78 -6.49
C SER A 114 -13.37 -16.67 -5.28
N ASN A 115 -13.49 -16.08 -4.09
CA ASN A 115 -13.76 -16.81 -2.85
C ASN A 115 -12.70 -17.88 -2.54
N VAL A 116 -11.42 -17.52 -2.69
CA VAL A 116 -10.28 -18.41 -2.42
C VAL A 116 -9.49 -17.86 -1.24
N GLU A 117 -9.14 -18.73 -0.29
CA GLU A 117 -8.12 -18.44 0.72
C GLU A 117 -6.76 -18.91 0.22
N ILE A 118 -5.76 -18.05 0.31
CA ILE A 118 -4.40 -18.29 -0.17
C ILE A 118 -3.45 -18.06 1.00
N THR A 119 -2.85 -19.13 1.55
CA THR A 119 -2.08 -19.05 2.80
C THR A 119 -0.77 -19.86 2.80
N TYR A 120 0.22 -19.41 3.57
CA TYR A 120 1.59 -19.97 3.57
C TYR A 120 2.17 -19.98 2.15
N VAL A 121 2.26 -18.79 1.57
CA VAL A 121 2.47 -18.58 0.14
C VAL A 121 3.61 -17.61 -0.15
N GLY A 122 4.10 -17.64 -1.38
CA GLY A 122 5.27 -16.87 -1.79
C GLY A 122 6.56 -17.54 -1.33
N GLN A 123 7.66 -17.28 -2.04
CA GLN A 123 8.96 -17.85 -1.72
C GLN A 123 9.97 -16.72 -1.54
N ALA A 124 10.54 -16.62 -0.34
CA ALA A 124 11.65 -15.73 -0.07
C ALA A 124 12.88 -16.11 -0.92
N PHE A 125 13.75 -15.15 -1.21
CA PHE A 125 15.02 -15.35 -1.93
C PHE A 125 14.90 -15.85 -3.38
N ARG A 126 13.69 -15.85 -3.94
CA ARG A 126 13.40 -16.26 -5.32
C ARG A 126 12.54 -15.23 -6.04
N LEU A 127 13.17 -14.48 -6.95
CA LEU A 127 12.49 -13.46 -7.75
C LEU A 127 11.33 -14.08 -8.56
N SER A 128 10.22 -13.35 -8.68
CA SER A 128 9.03 -13.78 -9.42
C SER A 128 8.35 -15.05 -8.87
N ARG A 129 8.56 -15.40 -7.59
CA ARG A 129 7.87 -16.49 -6.88
C ARG A 129 6.93 -15.93 -5.81
N TYR A 130 6.02 -15.06 -6.25
CA TYR A 130 5.01 -14.41 -5.41
C TYR A 130 3.73 -15.29 -5.31
N PRO A 131 2.86 -15.08 -4.29
CA PRO A 131 1.62 -15.85 -4.15
C PRO A 131 0.74 -15.81 -5.38
N ILE A 132 0.51 -14.62 -5.94
CA ILE A 132 -0.13 -14.43 -7.24
C ILE A 132 0.76 -13.51 -8.06
N ASN A 133 1.33 -14.04 -9.15
CA ASN A 133 2.19 -13.30 -10.05
C ASN A 133 1.64 -13.29 -11.48
N PHE A 134 1.24 -12.11 -11.95
CA PHE A 134 0.95 -11.87 -13.36
C PHE A 134 2.22 -11.40 -14.05
N GLN A 135 2.85 -12.28 -14.82
CA GLN A 135 4.13 -12.02 -15.47
C GLN A 135 3.95 -11.78 -16.97
N ILE A 136 4.04 -10.52 -17.37
CA ILE A 136 4.15 -10.07 -18.77
C ILE A 136 3.00 -10.60 -19.64
N ASN A 137 1.74 -10.29 -19.29
CA ASN A 137 0.58 -10.78 -20.02
C ASN A 137 -0.05 -9.76 -20.98
N GLY A 138 0.40 -8.50 -20.97
CA GLY A 138 -0.22 -7.47 -21.81
C GLY A 138 -1.66 -7.17 -21.39
N ASN A 139 -2.65 -7.46 -22.23
CA ASN A 139 -4.06 -7.21 -21.93
C ASN A 139 -4.66 -8.35 -21.10
N MET A 140 -5.11 -8.03 -19.88
CA MET A 140 -5.71 -8.96 -18.94
C MET A 140 -7.10 -8.53 -18.49
N SER A 141 -7.85 -7.83 -19.36
CA SER A 141 -9.20 -7.30 -19.08
C SER A 141 -10.23 -8.36 -18.67
N MET A 142 -9.98 -9.65 -18.98
CA MET A 142 -10.84 -10.77 -18.57
C MET A 142 -10.42 -11.42 -17.25
N SER A 143 -9.31 -10.99 -16.65
CA SER A 143 -8.73 -11.56 -15.42
C SER A 143 -9.15 -10.78 -14.17
N TYR A 144 -9.36 -11.49 -13.07
CA TYR A 144 -9.68 -10.88 -11.79
C TYR A 144 -9.26 -11.72 -10.58
N ILE A 145 -9.11 -11.04 -9.45
CA ILE A 145 -9.02 -11.62 -8.11
C ILE A 145 -10.10 -10.92 -7.26
N LYS A 146 -11.12 -11.67 -6.84
CA LYS A 146 -12.27 -11.10 -6.13
C LYS A 146 -12.63 -11.83 -4.85
N SER A 147 -12.98 -11.11 -3.80
CA SER A 147 -13.58 -11.73 -2.59
C SER A 147 -12.73 -12.88 -2.03
N SER A 148 -11.41 -12.75 -2.12
CA SER A 148 -10.43 -13.75 -1.73
C SER A 148 -9.55 -13.21 -0.60
N SER A 149 -8.87 -14.10 0.10
CA SER A 149 -7.87 -13.73 1.09
C SER A 149 -6.48 -14.20 0.70
N VAL A 150 -5.47 -13.38 0.96
CA VAL A 150 -4.07 -13.79 0.91
C VAL A 150 -3.44 -13.48 2.27
N HIS A 151 -2.92 -14.47 2.96
CA HIS A 151 -2.32 -14.22 4.27
C HIS A 151 -1.14 -15.12 4.59
N LEU A 152 -0.32 -14.69 5.54
CA LEU A 152 0.92 -15.39 5.91
C LEU A 152 1.80 -15.59 4.67
N SER A 153 2.07 -14.50 3.96
CA SER A 153 2.95 -14.56 2.80
C SER A 153 4.37 -14.21 3.14
N PHE A 154 5.28 -15.03 2.63
CA PHE A 154 6.72 -14.86 2.77
C PHE A 154 7.33 -13.87 1.77
N ASN A 155 6.56 -13.47 0.74
CA ASN A 155 7.08 -12.58 -0.30
C ASN A 155 6.00 -12.00 -1.22
N ARG A 156 5.63 -10.73 -1.02
CA ARG A 156 4.53 -10.00 -1.65
C ARG A 156 3.18 -10.69 -1.48
N ALA A 157 2.11 -10.20 -2.10
CA ALA A 157 0.86 -10.96 -2.21
C ALA A 157 0.37 -11.04 -3.66
N ILE A 158 0.07 -9.90 -4.26
CA ILE A 158 -0.43 -9.80 -5.62
C ILE A 158 0.55 -8.92 -6.41
N ASN A 159 1.25 -9.54 -7.34
CA ASN A 159 2.19 -8.85 -8.22
C ASN A 159 1.67 -8.80 -9.66
N ILE A 160 1.75 -7.61 -10.25
CA ILE A 160 1.37 -7.33 -11.63
C ILE A 160 2.59 -6.76 -12.35
N GLU A 161 3.19 -7.58 -13.21
CA GLU A 161 4.35 -7.24 -14.05
C GLU A 161 3.90 -7.19 -15.51
N ALA A 162 4.11 -6.05 -16.17
CA ALA A 162 3.77 -5.80 -17.58
C ALA A 162 2.39 -6.34 -18.02
N SER A 163 1.40 -6.22 -17.13
CA SER A 163 0.04 -6.72 -17.29
C SER A 163 -0.96 -5.60 -16.95
N ASN A 164 -2.03 -5.50 -17.75
CA ASN A 164 -2.91 -4.33 -17.79
C ASN A 164 -4.38 -4.73 -17.65
N TYR A 165 -5.21 -3.83 -17.14
CA TYR A 165 -6.67 -3.98 -17.07
C TYR A 165 -7.19 -5.09 -16.14
N ILE A 166 -6.39 -5.56 -15.18
CA ILE A 166 -6.79 -6.58 -14.20
C ILE A 166 -7.71 -5.95 -13.15
N THR A 167 -8.73 -6.69 -12.72
CA THR A 167 -9.57 -6.29 -11.57
C THR A 167 -9.17 -7.04 -10.30
N VAL A 168 -8.74 -6.32 -9.26
CA VAL A 168 -8.43 -6.82 -7.91
C VAL A 168 -9.42 -6.15 -6.94
N GLU A 169 -10.44 -6.90 -6.52
CA GLU A 169 -11.61 -6.32 -5.84
C GLU A 169 -12.06 -7.10 -4.60
N ASN A 170 -12.44 -6.42 -3.51
CA ASN A 170 -13.01 -7.06 -2.31
C ASN A 170 -12.09 -8.11 -1.65
N ASN A 171 -10.76 -7.97 -1.72
CA ASN A 171 -9.84 -8.95 -1.13
C ASN A 171 -9.32 -8.50 0.24
N VAL A 172 -8.98 -9.47 1.09
CA VAL A 172 -8.32 -9.24 2.38
C VAL A 172 -6.90 -9.78 2.35
N LEU A 173 -5.91 -8.90 2.51
CA LEU A 173 -4.49 -9.26 2.62
C LEU A 173 -4.03 -9.08 4.05
N TYR A 174 -3.45 -10.11 4.67
CA TYR A 174 -3.02 -10.04 6.07
C TYR A 174 -1.64 -10.66 6.30
N ASN A 175 -0.76 -9.98 7.05
CA ASN A 175 0.57 -10.48 7.40
C ASN A 175 1.38 -10.86 6.15
N ILE A 176 1.76 -9.82 5.41
CA ILE A 176 2.46 -9.94 4.13
C ILE A 176 3.88 -9.40 4.28
N MET A 177 4.88 -10.21 3.96
CA MET A 177 6.27 -9.76 3.85
C MET A 177 6.52 -9.08 2.49
N GLY A 178 7.14 -7.91 2.49
CA GLY A 178 7.41 -7.13 1.27
C GLY A 178 6.18 -6.38 0.75
N GLU A 179 6.15 -6.07 -0.56
CA GLU A 179 5.07 -5.30 -1.18
C GLU A 179 3.75 -6.09 -1.27
N ALA A 180 2.66 -5.60 -0.67
CA ALA A 180 1.43 -6.41 -0.64
C ALA A 180 0.72 -6.48 -2.00
N MET A 181 0.27 -5.35 -2.54
CA MET A 181 -0.24 -5.25 -3.91
C MET A 181 0.72 -4.40 -4.75
N SER A 182 1.37 -4.98 -5.75
CA SER A 182 2.45 -4.34 -6.50
C SER A 182 2.23 -4.30 -8.00
N LEU A 183 2.57 -3.14 -8.58
CA LEU A 183 2.90 -2.97 -10.00
C LEU A 183 4.44 -2.97 -10.14
N GLU A 184 5.02 -3.80 -10.99
CA GLU A 184 6.46 -4.05 -10.92
C GLU A 184 7.31 -3.03 -11.70
N ASP A 185 6.99 -2.78 -12.96
CA ASP A 185 7.93 -2.15 -13.90
C ASP A 185 7.57 -0.73 -14.34
N GLY A 186 6.38 -0.26 -14.00
CA GLY A 186 5.89 1.08 -14.31
C GLY A 186 5.22 1.18 -15.67
N VAL A 187 4.99 0.08 -16.38
CA VAL A 187 4.25 0.05 -17.66
C VAL A 187 2.82 -0.47 -17.50
N GLU A 188 2.44 -0.88 -16.29
CA GLU A 188 1.15 -1.48 -15.96
C GLU A 188 0.07 -0.41 -15.78
N ILE A 189 -0.90 -0.40 -16.68
CA ILE A 189 -1.99 0.60 -16.74
C ILE A 189 -3.37 -0.04 -16.68
N GLY A 190 -4.35 0.77 -16.29
CA GLY A 190 -5.77 0.42 -16.32
C GLY A 190 -6.18 -0.67 -15.34
N ASN A 191 -5.29 -1.13 -14.47
CA ASN A 191 -5.64 -2.07 -13.40
C ASN A 191 -6.53 -1.38 -12.37
N ALA A 192 -7.43 -2.16 -11.76
CA ALA A 192 -8.41 -1.66 -10.81
C ALA A 192 -8.26 -2.38 -9.47
N PHE A 193 -7.81 -1.64 -8.45
CA PHE A 193 -7.75 -2.04 -7.05
C PHE A 193 -8.92 -1.41 -6.31
N LYS A 194 -9.95 -2.20 -6.00
CA LYS A 194 -11.20 -1.71 -5.44
C LYS A 194 -11.59 -2.43 -4.16
N ASN A 195 -11.98 -1.71 -3.12
CA ASN A 195 -12.60 -2.32 -1.94
C ASN A 195 -11.72 -3.39 -1.25
N ASN A 196 -10.39 -3.31 -1.38
CA ASN A 196 -9.49 -4.26 -0.73
C ASN A 196 -9.08 -3.75 0.66
N LEU A 197 -8.92 -4.69 1.60
CA LEU A 197 -8.36 -4.43 2.91
C LEU A 197 -6.97 -5.05 3.00
N VAL A 198 -5.96 -4.24 3.34
CA VAL A 198 -4.58 -4.71 3.55
C VAL A 198 -4.17 -4.42 4.98
N VAL A 199 -3.81 -5.46 5.72
CA VAL A 199 -3.50 -5.40 7.15
C VAL A 199 -2.12 -5.99 7.42
N PHE A 200 -1.33 -5.27 8.20
CA PHE A 200 -0.06 -5.77 8.72
C PHE A 200 0.96 -6.17 7.65
N VAL A 201 1.43 -5.18 6.88
CA VAL A 201 2.54 -5.35 5.92
C VAL A 201 3.88 -5.20 6.63
N ARG A 202 4.82 -6.12 6.35
CA ARG A 202 6.09 -6.28 7.06
C ARG A 202 7.27 -6.15 6.11
N SER A 203 8.37 -5.59 6.63
CA SER A 203 9.62 -5.49 5.86
C SER A 203 10.13 -6.88 5.50
N SER A 204 10.71 -6.99 4.31
CA SER A 204 11.34 -8.20 3.82
C SER A 204 12.74 -7.85 3.32
N SER A 205 13.75 -8.56 3.80
CA SER A 205 15.10 -8.53 3.22
C SER A 205 15.30 -9.66 2.21
N SER A 206 14.22 -10.25 1.71
CA SER A 206 14.25 -11.53 1.03
C SER A 206 14.36 -11.45 -0.48
N LEU A 207 14.20 -10.29 -1.15
CA LEU A 207 14.55 -10.16 -2.57
C LEU A 207 15.22 -8.84 -2.94
N LEU A 208 14.45 -7.76 -2.93
CA LEU A 208 14.85 -6.46 -3.46
C LEU A 208 15.03 -5.48 -2.33
N ASN A 209 15.99 -4.55 -2.48
CA ASN A 209 16.26 -3.54 -1.47
C ASN A 209 15.02 -2.69 -1.15
N GLU A 210 14.15 -2.48 -2.14
CA GLU A 210 12.90 -1.77 -1.98
C GLU A 210 11.94 -2.45 -0.99
N GLU A 211 11.95 -3.79 -0.90
CA GLU A 211 11.04 -4.58 -0.05
C GLU A 211 11.42 -4.52 1.44
N ILE A 212 12.60 -3.97 1.75
CA ILE A 212 12.99 -3.60 3.12
C ILE A 212 12.11 -2.43 3.59
N THR A 213 11.61 -1.61 2.66
CA THR A 213 10.74 -0.46 2.91
C THR A 213 9.39 -0.58 2.20
N PRO A 214 8.55 -1.57 2.55
CA PRO A 214 7.41 -1.97 1.74
C PRO A 214 6.21 -1.02 1.81
N ALA A 215 5.32 -1.16 0.83
CA ALA A 215 4.01 -0.56 0.77
C ALA A 215 2.89 -1.62 0.78
N ALA A 216 1.73 -1.25 1.30
CA ALA A 216 0.51 -2.03 1.07
C ALA A 216 0.08 -1.96 -0.41
N PHE A 217 0.24 -0.79 -1.02
CA PHE A 217 0.03 -0.57 -2.45
C PHE A 217 1.29 0.07 -3.05
N TRP A 218 2.03 -0.71 -3.81
CA TRP A 218 3.20 -0.29 -4.57
C TRP A 218 2.81 0.01 -6.01
N LEU A 219 2.76 1.29 -6.35
CA LEU A 219 2.18 1.80 -7.58
C LEU A 219 3.26 2.46 -8.44
N THR A 220 3.84 1.72 -9.37
CA THR A 220 4.90 2.21 -10.26
C THR A 220 4.38 2.97 -11.48
N ASN A 221 3.06 2.96 -11.71
CA ASN A 221 2.40 3.73 -12.76
C ASN A 221 1.12 4.40 -12.22
N PRO A 222 0.91 5.71 -12.47
CA PRO A 222 -0.23 6.43 -11.92
C PRO A 222 -1.56 6.15 -12.63
N ASN A 223 -1.53 5.56 -13.84
CA ASN A 223 -2.71 5.36 -14.67
C ASN A 223 -3.47 4.08 -14.29
N ASN A 224 -3.89 3.99 -13.02
CA ASN A 224 -4.63 2.87 -12.45
C ASN A 224 -5.76 3.37 -11.55
N THR A 225 -6.76 2.53 -11.30
CA THR A 225 -7.87 2.85 -10.38
C THR A 225 -7.56 2.29 -9.00
N VAL A 226 -7.52 3.14 -7.98
CA VAL A 226 -7.32 2.79 -6.57
C VAL A 226 -8.47 3.43 -5.78
N GLU A 227 -9.47 2.63 -5.43
CA GLU A 227 -10.73 3.17 -4.89
C GLU A 227 -11.29 2.32 -3.75
N ASN A 228 -11.80 2.97 -2.69
CA ASN A 228 -12.44 2.32 -1.55
C ASN A 228 -11.55 1.29 -0.82
N ASN A 229 -10.23 1.38 -0.93
CA ASN A 229 -9.33 0.45 -0.23
C ASN A 229 -9.02 0.97 1.18
N ALA A 230 -8.73 0.04 2.09
CA ALA A 230 -8.31 0.34 3.45
C ALA A 230 -6.95 -0.29 3.75
N VAL A 231 -6.07 0.46 4.41
CA VAL A 231 -4.77 -0.03 4.89
C VAL A 231 -4.68 0.15 6.40
N ALA A 232 -4.47 -0.96 7.12
CA ALA A 232 -4.32 -0.97 8.57
C ALA A 232 -2.97 -1.59 8.97
N GLY A 233 -1.98 -0.72 9.21
CA GLY A 233 -0.66 -1.14 9.67
C GLY A 233 0.26 -1.61 8.55
N SER A 234 1.35 -0.86 8.37
CA SER A 234 2.49 -1.21 7.52
C SER A 234 3.76 -0.81 8.26
N THR A 235 4.84 -1.58 8.12
CA THR A 235 6.15 -1.18 8.65
C THR A 235 6.71 0.06 7.96
N HIS A 236 6.18 0.45 6.80
CA HIS A 236 6.65 1.63 6.07
C HIS A 236 5.47 2.41 5.47
N TYR A 237 5.04 2.08 4.27
CA TYR A 237 4.10 2.90 3.51
C TYR A 237 2.72 2.24 3.39
N GLY A 238 1.67 3.04 3.32
CA GLY A 238 0.36 2.56 2.87
C GLY A 238 0.31 2.49 1.36
N TYR A 239 0.22 3.65 0.72
CA TYR A 239 0.24 3.81 -0.73
C TYR A 239 1.53 4.48 -1.15
N TRP A 240 2.35 3.83 -1.97
CA TRP A 240 3.54 4.43 -2.55
C TRP A 240 3.42 4.50 -4.08
N TYR A 241 3.28 5.73 -4.60
CA TYR A 241 3.44 6.03 -6.01
C TYR A 241 4.92 6.22 -6.34
N ARG A 242 5.60 5.13 -6.74
CA ARG A 242 7.02 5.13 -7.14
C ARG A 242 7.18 5.34 -8.63
N LEU A 243 7.08 6.59 -9.05
CA LEU A 243 7.04 6.93 -10.47
C LEU A 243 8.43 7.34 -10.96
N LEU A 244 9.04 6.45 -11.75
CA LEU A 244 10.40 6.63 -12.27
C LEU A 244 10.43 7.43 -13.58
N ASN A 245 11.64 7.87 -13.95
CA ASN A 245 11.91 8.56 -15.23
C ASN A 245 11.77 7.63 -16.44
N THR A 246 12.03 6.34 -16.26
CA THR A 246 11.93 5.29 -17.28
C THR A 246 11.31 4.05 -16.64
N ALA A 247 10.73 3.17 -17.45
CA ALA A 247 10.36 1.82 -17.01
C ALA A 247 11.56 1.12 -16.34
N SER A 248 11.29 0.22 -15.40
CA SER A 248 12.30 -0.61 -14.73
C SER A 248 12.18 -2.08 -15.14
N GLY A 249 12.99 -2.93 -14.51
CA GLY A 249 12.95 -4.38 -14.66
C GLY A 249 13.03 -4.87 -16.11
N ALA A 250 12.29 -5.94 -16.41
CA ALA A 250 12.28 -6.55 -17.73
C ALA A 250 11.65 -5.62 -18.79
N SER A 251 10.74 -4.75 -18.37
CA SER A 251 10.03 -3.83 -19.27
C SER A 251 10.92 -2.72 -19.82
N PHE A 252 12.03 -2.35 -19.18
CA PHE A 252 12.94 -1.31 -19.69
C PHE A 252 13.43 -1.60 -21.10
N ALA A 253 13.78 -2.86 -21.39
CA ALA A 253 14.27 -3.27 -22.70
C ALA A 253 13.18 -3.13 -23.80
N LEU A 254 11.91 -3.32 -23.44
CA LEU A 254 10.77 -3.24 -24.36
C LEU A 254 10.23 -1.81 -24.50
N TYR A 255 10.35 -1.00 -23.44
CA TYR A 255 9.75 0.33 -23.34
C TYR A 255 10.77 1.37 -22.80
N PRO A 256 11.94 1.55 -23.43
CA PRO A 256 13.02 2.38 -22.88
C PRO A 256 12.67 3.87 -22.80
N ASN A 257 11.70 4.32 -23.61
CA ASN A 257 11.23 5.70 -23.65
C ASN A 257 9.91 5.92 -22.91
N TYR A 258 9.40 4.91 -22.20
CA TYR A 258 8.20 5.05 -21.39
C TYR A 258 8.56 5.63 -20.02
N SER A 259 7.93 6.74 -19.66
CA SER A 259 8.24 7.49 -18.43
C SER A 259 7.04 7.51 -17.49
N PRO A 260 7.01 6.67 -16.45
CA PRO A 260 5.88 6.59 -15.52
C PRO A 260 5.51 7.92 -14.84
N TYR A 261 6.51 8.75 -14.50
CA TYR A 261 6.29 10.02 -13.78
C TYR A 261 5.54 11.11 -14.55
N ILE A 262 5.29 10.95 -15.85
CA ILE A 262 4.53 11.91 -16.67
C ILE A 262 3.23 11.33 -17.23
N GLN A 263 2.88 10.10 -16.84
CA GLN A 263 1.69 9.45 -17.34
C GLN A 263 0.42 10.10 -16.77
N PRO A 264 -0.70 10.05 -17.51
CA PRO A 264 -2.00 10.50 -17.00
C PRO A 264 -2.33 9.83 -15.67
N PHE A 265 -2.92 10.60 -14.76
CA PHE A 265 -3.39 10.06 -13.49
C PHE A 265 -4.67 9.26 -13.72
N GLY A 266 -4.74 8.06 -13.14
CA GLY A 266 -5.95 7.27 -13.08
C GLY A 266 -6.90 7.84 -12.02
N ARG A 267 -7.42 6.98 -11.14
CA ARG A 267 -8.37 7.37 -10.09
C ARG A 267 -7.82 7.01 -8.73
N PHE A 268 -7.88 7.96 -7.80
CA PHE A 268 -7.70 7.72 -6.37
C PHE A 268 -8.90 8.29 -5.62
N TYR A 269 -9.74 7.43 -5.05
CA TYR A 269 -11.00 7.86 -4.42
C TYR A 269 -11.33 7.07 -3.16
N ASN A 270 -11.64 7.79 -2.08
CA ASN A 270 -12.22 7.24 -0.85
C ASN A 270 -11.41 6.06 -0.26
N ASN A 271 -10.09 6.20 -0.24
CA ASN A 271 -9.21 5.22 0.41
C ASN A 271 -8.95 5.64 1.86
N SER A 272 -8.67 4.67 2.74
CA SER A 272 -8.23 4.91 4.11
C SER A 272 -6.84 4.32 4.36
N VAL A 273 -6.04 4.97 5.20
CA VAL A 273 -4.75 4.44 5.64
C VAL A 273 -4.43 4.86 7.05
N HIS A 274 -4.07 3.88 7.87
CA HIS A 274 -3.67 4.17 9.22
C HIS A 274 -2.62 3.25 9.79
N SER A 275 -2.01 3.70 10.89
CA SER A 275 -0.99 2.97 11.61
C SER A 275 0.25 2.62 10.76
N SER A 276 0.50 3.30 9.64
CA SER A 276 1.74 3.08 8.87
C SER A 276 2.91 3.77 9.58
N VAL A 277 4.01 3.05 9.79
CA VAL A 277 5.18 3.58 10.53
C VAL A 277 5.82 4.78 9.82
N ARG A 278 5.73 4.85 8.48
CA ARG A 278 6.13 6.03 7.70
C ARG A 278 4.91 6.78 7.16
N PHE A 279 4.64 6.67 5.87
CA PHE A 279 3.71 7.58 5.20
C PHE A 279 2.43 6.84 4.81
N GLY A 280 1.29 7.49 5.05
CA GLY A 280 0.01 6.96 4.60
C GLY A 280 -0.04 6.90 3.07
N VAL A 281 0.18 8.04 2.42
CA VAL A 281 0.43 8.13 0.97
C VAL A 281 1.79 8.79 0.73
N TRP A 282 2.58 8.24 -0.18
CA TRP A 282 3.86 8.80 -0.59
C TRP A 282 3.98 8.85 -2.11
N ILE A 283 4.24 10.04 -2.65
CA ILE A 283 4.62 10.23 -4.05
C ILE A 283 6.11 10.57 -4.08
N TYR A 284 6.92 9.59 -4.47
CA TYR A 284 8.37 9.71 -4.55
C TYR A 284 8.90 8.69 -5.55
N PRO A 285 9.84 9.04 -6.47
CA PRO A 285 10.70 10.22 -6.39
C PRO A 285 10.09 11.53 -6.87
N GLN A 286 9.13 11.48 -7.81
CA GLN A 286 8.40 12.65 -8.30
C GLN A 286 7.16 12.28 -9.12
N TYR A 287 6.31 13.26 -9.39
CA TYR A 287 5.22 13.12 -10.33
C TYR A 287 4.88 14.44 -11.01
N SER A 288 4.72 14.44 -12.33
CA SER A 288 4.33 15.62 -13.09
C SER A 288 3.50 15.18 -14.28
N PRO A 289 2.18 14.95 -14.10
CA PRO A 289 1.35 14.40 -15.16
C PRO A 289 1.45 15.22 -16.45
N THR A 290 1.27 14.58 -17.59
CA THR A 290 1.15 15.23 -18.91
C THR A 290 0.02 14.58 -19.69
N ILE A 291 -0.59 15.30 -20.63
CA ILE A 291 -1.44 14.69 -21.66
C ILE A 291 -0.70 14.79 -22.98
N ASN A 292 -0.43 13.65 -23.63
CA ASN A 292 0.25 13.60 -24.93
C ASN A 292 1.58 14.40 -24.94
N GLY A 293 2.32 14.37 -23.82
CA GLY A 293 3.56 15.12 -23.64
C GLY A 293 3.40 16.62 -23.40
N ASN A 294 2.17 17.13 -23.34
CA ASN A 294 1.89 18.54 -23.04
C ASN A 294 1.90 18.78 -21.52
N PRO A 295 2.74 19.73 -21.03
CA PRO A 295 2.86 20.07 -19.61
C PRO A 295 1.72 20.93 -19.07
N SER A 296 0.58 21.03 -19.78
CA SER A 296 -0.68 21.57 -19.27
C SER A 296 -1.65 20.42 -18.89
N PRO A 297 -1.31 19.58 -17.90
CA PRO A 297 -2.08 18.38 -17.58
C PRO A 297 -3.33 18.68 -16.75
N PRO A 298 -4.30 17.75 -16.71
CA PRO A 298 -5.27 17.70 -15.65
C PRO A 298 -4.55 17.45 -14.33
N GLN A 299 -5.08 18.01 -13.25
CA GLN A 299 -4.57 17.75 -11.91
C GLN A 299 -4.67 16.25 -11.60
N ALA A 300 -3.64 15.70 -10.97
CA ALA A 300 -3.71 14.40 -10.32
C ALA A 300 -4.52 14.56 -9.03
N VAL A 301 -5.78 14.14 -9.07
CA VAL A 301 -6.74 14.35 -7.98
C VAL A 301 -6.77 13.14 -7.05
N PHE A 302 -6.28 13.32 -5.83
CA PHE A 302 -6.44 12.40 -4.72
C PHE A 302 -7.65 12.83 -3.89
N ASP A 303 -8.74 12.10 -4.02
CA ASP A 303 -10.05 12.51 -3.50
C ASP A 303 -10.49 11.62 -2.33
N GLY A 304 -10.90 12.23 -1.22
CA GLY A 304 -11.54 11.51 -0.11
C GLY A 304 -10.61 10.63 0.73
N ILE A 305 -9.29 10.90 0.75
CA ILE A 305 -8.35 10.12 1.58
C ILE A 305 -8.62 10.35 3.07
N VAL A 306 -8.78 9.28 3.84
CA VAL A 306 -8.80 9.32 5.31
C VAL A 306 -7.48 8.75 5.84
N SER A 307 -6.69 9.55 6.53
CA SER A 307 -5.34 9.17 6.94
C SER A 307 -5.04 9.51 8.39
N TRP A 308 -4.74 8.50 9.22
CA TRP A 308 -4.47 8.73 10.64
C TRP A 308 -3.43 7.82 11.27
N LYS A 309 -2.81 8.27 12.37
CA LYS A 309 -1.80 7.50 13.12
C LYS A 309 -0.63 7.00 12.26
N ASN A 310 -0.39 7.63 11.11
CA ASN A 310 0.82 7.43 10.32
C ASN A 310 1.92 8.36 10.83
N SER A 311 3.18 8.16 10.43
CA SER A 311 4.22 9.17 10.68
C SER A 311 3.96 10.44 9.88
N LYS A 312 3.58 10.34 8.60
CA LYS A 312 2.91 11.44 7.86
C LYS A 312 1.69 10.93 7.12
N GLY A 313 0.63 11.73 7.06
CA GLY A 313 -0.62 11.28 6.46
C GLY A 313 -0.56 11.17 4.94
N PHE A 314 -0.07 12.20 4.27
CA PHE A 314 0.15 12.26 2.82
C PHE A 314 1.38 13.12 2.53
N GLU A 315 2.33 12.62 1.74
CA GLU A 315 3.48 13.39 1.27
C GLU A 315 3.71 13.26 -0.23
N TRP A 316 4.02 14.38 -0.90
CA TRP A 316 4.58 14.36 -2.26
C TRP A 316 5.92 15.10 -2.35
N VAL A 317 6.82 14.57 -3.16
CA VAL A 317 8.18 15.07 -3.32
C VAL A 317 8.41 15.44 -4.78
N LYS A 318 8.96 16.63 -5.06
CA LYS A 318 9.33 17.07 -6.42
C LYS A 318 8.19 16.98 -7.45
N SER A 319 6.95 17.08 -6.99
CA SER A 319 5.77 16.89 -7.84
C SER A 319 5.02 18.19 -8.10
N ASN A 320 4.34 18.25 -9.25
CA ASN A 320 3.44 19.34 -9.61
C ASN A 320 2.06 18.80 -10.01
N ALA A 321 1.08 19.70 -10.13
CA ALA A 321 -0.31 19.38 -10.47
C ALA A 321 -0.95 18.33 -9.53
N ILE A 322 -0.59 18.31 -8.25
CA ILE A 322 -1.16 17.39 -7.25
C ILE A 322 -2.31 18.07 -6.52
N GLN A 323 -3.54 17.60 -6.69
CA GLN A 323 -4.69 18.09 -5.95
C GLN A 323 -5.12 17.05 -4.92
N ILE A 324 -5.11 17.43 -3.65
CA ILE A 324 -5.71 16.65 -2.57
C ILE A 324 -7.02 17.33 -2.22
N ARG A 325 -8.14 16.61 -2.27
CA ARG A 325 -9.44 17.19 -1.93
C ARG A 325 -10.30 16.26 -1.10
N ASN A 326 -11.21 16.84 -0.33
CA ASN A 326 -12.10 16.10 0.56
C ASN A 326 -11.34 15.18 1.53
N ALA A 327 -10.09 15.50 1.86
CA ALA A 327 -9.26 14.66 2.69
C ALA A 327 -9.60 14.88 4.17
N LEU A 328 -9.49 13.81 4.95
CA LEU A 328 -9.53 13.85 6.41
C LEU A 328 -8.22 13.28 6.94
N ALA A 329 -7.30 14.13 7.38
CA ALA A 329 -6.04 13.72 7.97
C ALA A 329 -6.01 14.09 9.45
N PHE A 330 -5.83 13.11 10.34
CA PHE A 330 -5.83 13.37 11.78
C PHE A 330 -4.83 12.50 12.53
N ASP A 331 -4.32 12.95 13.69
CA ASP A 331 -3.47 12.14 14.56
C ASP A 331 -2.20 11.57 13.90
N ASN A 332 -1.73 12.16 12.80
CA ASN A 332 -0.48 11.78 12.17
C ASN A 332 0.69 12.42 12.93
N ASN A 333 1.79 11.69 13.05
CA ASN A 333 2.89 12.06 13.94
C ASN A 333 3.54 13.39 13.54
N TYR A 334 4.15 13.48 12.36
CA TYR A 334 4.89 14.68 11.97
C TYR A 334 4.07 15.68 11.15
N ALA A 335 3.16 15.19 10.30
CA ALA A 335 2.30 16.01 9.46
C ALA A 335 1.07 15.22 8.96
N GLY A 336 -0.09 15.87 8.89
CA GLY A 336 -1.25 15.35 8.17
C GLY A 336 -1.00 15.36 6.67
N ILE A 337 -0.56 16.49 6.14
CA ILE A 337 -0.17 16.64 4.73
C ILE A 337 1.16 17.39 4.64
N SER A 338 2.14 16.85 3.92
CA SER A 338 3.43 17.49 3.68
C SER A 338 3.81 17.49 2.21
N CYS A 339 4.74 18.36 1.85
CA CYS A 339 5.31 18.39 0.52
C CYS A 339 6.79 18.77 0.59
N ILE A 340 7.57 18.27 -0.36
CA ILE A 340 9.00 18.56 -0.45
C ILE A 340 9.31 19.19 -1.81
N THR A 341 9.79 20.42 -1.77
CA THR A 341 10.30 21.19 -2.92
C THR A 341 11.78 20.82 -3.16
N ALA A 342 12.12 20.46 -4.40
CA ALA A 342 13.50 20.17 -4.82
C ALA A 342 13.60 20.14 -6.36
N PHE A 343 14.78 19.82 -6.89
CA PHE A 343 15.00 19.60 -8.33
C PHE A 343 14.40 18.26 -8.81
N ASP A 344 13.69 18.30 -9.94
CA ASP A 344 13.09 17.14 -10.61
C ASP A 344 14.09 16.40 -11.54
N TYR A 345 13.63 15.34 -12.22
CA TYR A 345 14.40 14.56 -13.22
C TYR A 345 14.91 15.40 -14.40
N GLN A 346 14.34 16.58 -14.64
CA GLN A 346 14.78 17.51 -15.67
C GLN A 346 15.66 18.64 -15.11
N ASN A 347 16.11 18.53 -13.86
CA ASN A 347 16.86 19.55 -13.11
C ASN A 347 16.11 20.90 -13.01
N ARG A 348 14.79 20.87 -12.99
CA ARG A 348 13.94 22.04 -12.77
C ARG A 348 13.58 22.16 -11.31
N TRP A 349 13.61 23.37 -10.76
CA TRP A 349 13.18 23.61 -9.39
C TRP A 349 11.65 23.57 -9.30
N ILE A 350 11.10 22.56 -8.62
CA ILE A 350 9.66 22.38 -8.49
C ILE A 350 9.19 22.84 -7.12
N SER A 351 8.55 24.01 -7.08
CA SER A 351 7.77 24.48 -5.92
C SER A 351 6.48 23.68 -5.80
N SER A 352 6.33 22.99 -4.66
CA SER A 352 5.28 21.98 -4.45
C SER A 352 3.94 22.54 -3.96
N ILE A 353 3.89 23.79 -3.47
CA ILE A 353 2.66 24.47 -2.99
C ILE A 353 2.39 25.78 -3.73
N LEU A 354 3.41 26.51 -4.19
CA LEU A 354 3.25 27.83 -4.78
C LEU A 354 3.69 27.81 -6.26
N GLY A 355 2.71 27.78 -7.18
CA GLY A 355 2.92 28.17 -8.57
C GLY A 355 2.64 27.13 -9.67
N ASN A 356 2.41 25.85 -9.36
CA ASN A 356 2.36 24.78 -10.38
C ASN A 356 1.09 23.91 -10.32
N GLY A 357 -0.04 24.45 -9.86
CA GLY A 357 -1.33 23.76 -9.90
C GLY A 357 -1.57 22.70 -8.82
N SER A 358 -0.64 22.50 -7.87
CA SER A 358 -0.88 21.67 -6.70
C SER A 358 -1.75 22.41 -5.67
N SER A 359 -2.67 21.72 -5.00
CA SER A 359 -3.60 22.32 -4.03
C SER A 359 -4.12 21.31 -3.02
N VAL A 360 -4.45 21.80 -1.82
CA VAL A 360 -5.25 21.08 -0.83
C VAL A 360 -6.58 21.83 -0.71
N VAL A 361 -7.69 21.16 -1.01
CA VAL A 361 -9.01 21.79 -1.18
C VAL A 361 -10.05 21.04 -0.37
N ASP A 362 -11.01 21.73 0.24
CA ASP A 362 -12.14 21.11 0.96
C ASP A 362 -11.73 19.99 1.95
N SER A 363 -10.57 20.13 2.57
CA SER A 363 -9.95 19.09 3.39
C SER A 363 -9.86 19.50 4.86
N VAL A 364 -10.04 18.54 5.75
CA VAL A 364 -9.94 18.69 7.19
C VAL A 364 -8.64 18.06 7.68
N ILE A 365 -7.80 18.87 8.32
CA ILE A 365 -6.51 18.42 8.85
C ILE A 365 -6.45 18.75 10.33
N ILE A 366 -6.33 17.73 11.17
CA ILE A 366 -6.38 17.83 12.63
C ILE A 366 -5.06 17.28 13.19
N GLY A 367 -4.31 18.10 13.93
CA GLY A 367 -3.02 17.68 14.48
C GLY A 367 -3.14 16.57 15.53
N ASP A 368 -4.06 16.76 16.47
CA ASP A 368 -4.34 15.81 17.55
C ASP A 368 -5.85 15.88 17.87
N THR A 369 -6.49 14.71 17.91
CA THR A 369 -7.89 14.50 18.29
C THR A 369 -8.04 14.19 19.78
N GLY A 370 -6.93 14.05 20.51
CA GLY A 370 -6.87 13.74 21.94
C GLY A 370 -6.56 14.92 22.87
N VAL A 371 -7.10 14.81 24.08
CA VAL A 371 -7.09 15.69 25.27
C VAL A 371 -5.66 15.88 25.87
N SER A 372 -4.70 16.22 25.03
CA SER A 372 -3.31 16.49 25.42
C SER A 372 -3.21 17.85 26.13
N SER A 373 -2.58 17.90 27.31
CA SER A 373 -2.24 19.17 28.00
C SER A 373 -1.15 19.97 27.28
N ASN A 374 -0.57 19.43 26.21
CA ASN A 374 0.57 20.01 25.54
C ASN A 374 0.12 20.89 24.36
N PRO A 375 0.61 22.14 24.28
CA PRO A 375 0.26 23.05 23.19
C PRO A 375 0.77 22.52 21.84
N ILE A 376 -0.02 22.75 20.78
CA ILE A 376 0.39 22.49 19.40
C ILE A 376 1.51 23.48 19.05
N ILE A 377 2.72 22.98 18.75
CA ILE A 377 3.83 23.79 18.23
C ILE A 377 3.92 23.58 16.71
N PRO A 378 4.06 24.64 15.89
CA PRO A 378 4.17 24.51 14.44
C PRO A 378 5.31 23.57 14.02
N SER A 379 5.02 22.53 13.23
CA SER A 379 6.06 21.68 12.65
C SER A 379 6.64 22.31 11.38
N ILE A 380 7.92 22.03 11.13
CA ILE A 380 8.75 22.72 10.12
C ILE A 380 8.46 22.22 8.68
N ALA A 381 7.55 21.26 8.48
CA ALA A 381 7.44 20.54 7.20
C ALA A 381 6.04 20.00 6.81
N GLY A 382 4.94 20.69 7.14
CA GLY A 382 3.60 20.31 6.63
C GLY A 382 2.43 21.03 7.26
N LEU A 383 1.23 20.77 6.73
CA LEU A 383 -0.05 21.16 7.33
C LEU A 383 -0.32 20.25 8.54
N VAL A 384 0.08 20.73 9.72
CA VAL A 384 -0.23 20.25 11.08
C VAL A 384 0.21 18.82 11.42
N GLY A 385 0.95 18.61 12.53
CA GLY A 385 1.33 17.28 13.05
C GLY A 385 1.17 17.16 14.57
N ARG A 386 1.32 15.94 15.10
CA ARG A 386 1.30 15.60 16.52
C ARG A 386 2.72 15.56 17.10
N GLN A 387 3.09 16.49 17.98
CA GLN A 387 4.44 16.49 18.54
C GLN A 387 4.71 15.23 19.39
N MET A 388 5.79 14.49 19.07
CA MET A 388 6.41 13.59 20.04
C MET A 388 7.32 14.43 20.93
N LEU A 389 7.16 14.28 22.26
CA LEU A 389 8.15 14.74 23.24
C LEU A 389 9.43 13.92 23.12
#